data_AF-A0A2U1PY72-F1
#
_entry.id   AF-A0A2U1PY72-F1
#
_cell.length_a   1.000
_cell.length_b   1.000
_cell.length_c   1.000
_cell.angle_alpha   90.00
_cell.angle_beta   90.00
_cell.angle_gamma   90.00
#
_symmetry.space_group_name_H-M   'P 1'
#
loop_
_entity.id
_entity.type
_entity.pdbx_description
1 polymer ?
#
loop_
_entity_poly.entity_id
_entity_poly.type
_entity_poly.pdbx_seq_one_letter_code
_entity_poly.pdbx_strand_id
1 'polypeptide(L)'
;MDIYRDRSLDDFLQDHAKKSIPKDPKVGKLYNVALPSNFTGMEVSVVHLQSSSVWAQGANLSYFHVPPRIIPKPNVTWLDLVFSNLGNWSSYYYDMPNYTFVTPIIGFSAYGVSHTKGKNGRFTSTTTKLDLPIIKHPIMVQFPSVWLPQGKCVKFYSNGRTTITNMSLSHTCEVWGQGYFAIVVRVPPSHQVWEWWVVGFGIGSLGFLLCGILLCRLSRFVEDRNIQKMERQSEKNEVLDTTYVGTSRMPCACGIRTQPVLENDYFP
;
A
#
# COMPACT_ATOMS: atom_id res chain seq x y z
N MET A 1 -19.25 10.91 -11.06
CA MET A 1 -19.59 10.20 -12.32
C MET A 1 -19.99 8.74 -12.04
N ASP A 2 -20.41 8.42 -10.81
CA ASP A 2 -20.21 7.07 -10.26
C ASP A 2 -21.50 6.24 -10.16
N ILE A 3 -22.65 6.91 -10.08
CA ILE A 3 -23.99 6.27 -9.97
C ILE A 3 -24.32 5.43 -11.22
N TYR A 4 -23.92 5.92 -12.40
CA TYR A 4 -24.18 5.23 -13.67
C TYR A 4 -23.32 3.97 -13.81
N ARG A 5 -22.07 4.01 -13.33
CA ARG A 5 -21.12 2.90 -13.43
C ARG A 5 -21.46 1.76 -12.44
N ASP A 6 -21.88 2.09 -11.22
CA ASP A 6 -22.30 1.11 -10.20
C ASP A 6 -23.55 0.34 -10.63
N ARG A 7 -24.58 1.05 -11.13
CA ARG A 7 -25.77 0.41 -11.70
C ARG A 7 -25.45 -0.43 -12.93
N SER A 8 -24.57 0.07 -13.80
CA SER A 8 -24.12 -0.67 -14.97
C SER A 8 -23.38 -1.96 -14.61
N LEU A 9 -22.61 -1.98 -13.51
CA LEU A 9 -21.90 -3.17 -13.06
C LEU A 9 -22.87 -4.18 -12.44
N ASP A 10 -23.71 -3.74 -11.51
CA ASP A 10 -24.72 -4.60 -10.87
C ASP A 10 -25.63 -5.29 -11.91
N ASP A 11 -26.14 -4.53 -12.88
CA ASP A 11 -27.02 -5.07 -13.92
C ASP A 11 -26.29 -6.06 -14.84
N PHE A 12 -25.03 -5.78 -15.17
CA PHE A 12 -24.17 -6.68 -15.94
C PHE A 12 -23.91 -8.00 -15.19
N LEU A 13 -23.51 -7.92 -13.92
CA LEU A 13 -23.27 -9.09 -13.08
C LEU A 13 -24.54 -9.91 -12.90
N GLN A 14 -25.69 -9.26 -12.73
CA GLN A 14 -26.98 -9.90 -12.62
C GLN A 14 -27.36 -10.69 -13.89
N ASP A 15 -27.12 -10.14 -15.09
CA ASP A 15 -27.43 -10.82 -16.35
C ASP A 15 -26.62 -12.12 -16.52
N HIS A 16 -25.34 -12.09 -16.13
CA HIS A 16 -24.49 -13.28 -16.11
C HIS A 16 -24.87 -14.27 -15.01
N ALA A 17 -25.26 -13.78 -13.83
CA ALA A 17 -25.67 -14.61 -12.70
C ALA A 17 -26.92 -15.44 -13.03
N LYS A 18 -27.95 -14.85 -13.64
CA LYS A 18 -29.18 -15.56 -14.04
C LYS A 18 -28.91 -16.75 -14.95
N LYS A 19 -27.93 -16.63 -15.85
CA LYS A 19 -27.56 -17.69 -16.80
C LYS A 19 -26.79 -18.84 -16.13
N SER A 20 -26.21 -18.59 -14.96
CA SER A 20 -25.37 -19.55 -14.23
C SER A 20 -26.18 -20.43 -13.28
N ILE A 21 -27.43 -20.07 -12.98
CA ILE A 21 -28.35 -20.85 -12.15
C ILE A 21 -28.97 -21.97 -13.02
N PRO A 22 -28.87 -23.25 -12.61
CA PRO A 22 -29.49 -24.35 -13.35
C PRO A 22 -31.01 -24.28 -13.27
N LYS A 23 -31.68 -24.99 -14.19
CA LYS A 23 -33.15 -25.04 -14.25
C LYS A 23 -33.80 -25.48 -12.93
N ASP A 24 -33.17 -26.41 -12.23
CA ASP A 24 -33.59 -26.92 -10.93
C ASP A 24 -32.53 -26.58 -9.86
N PRO A 25 -32.55 -25.35 -9.32
CA PRO A 25 -31.53 -24.89 -8.39
C PRO A 25 -31.70 -25.54 -7.02
N LYS A 26 -30.58 -26.05 -6.49
CA LYS A 26 -30.47 -26.39 -5.06
C LYS A 26 -30.44 -25.11 -4.23
N VAL A 27 -31.40 -24.95 -3.33
CA VAL A 27 -31.49 -23.83 -2.38
C VAL A 27 -30.25 -23.80 -1.50
N GLY A 28 -29.67 -22.62 -1.30
CA GLY A 28 -28.48 -22.42 -0.46
C GLY A 28 -27.16 -22.88 -1.08
N LYS A 29 -27.18 -23.49 -2.28
CA LYS A 29 -25.94 -23.83 -3.00
C LYS A 29 -25.40 -22.60 -3.74
N LEU A 30 -24.12 -22.34 -3.55
CA LEU A 30 -23.40 -21.28 -4.27
C LEU A 30 -22.98 -21.77 -5.67
N TYR A 31 -23.29 -20.98 -6.69
CA TYR A 31 -22.96 -21.22 -8.09
C TYR A 31 -21.97 -20.17 -8.57
N ASN A 32 -20.87 -20.60 -9.19
CA ASN A 32 -19.90 -19.70 -9.79
C ASN A 32 -20.46 -19.13 -11.10
N VAL A 33 -20.25 -17.83 -11.31
CA VAL A 33 -20.75 -17.12 -12.48
C VAL A 33 -19.60 -16.97 -13.48
N ALA A 34 -19.82 -17.45 -14.71
CA ALA A 34 -18.85 -17.31 -15.78
C ALA A 34 -18.90 -15.90 -16.39
N LEU A 35 -17.79 -15.17 -16.27
CA LEU A 35 -17.62 -13.84 -16.85
C LEU A 35 -16.83 -13.90 -18.17
N PRO A 36 -16.99 -12.90 -19.06
CA PRO A 36 -16.16 -12.76 -20.25
C PRO A 36 -14.67 -12.60 -19.92
N SER A 37 -13.80 -12.94 -20.87
CA SER A 37 -12.33 -12.82 -20.72
C SER A 37 -11.85 -11.42 -20.33
N ASN A 38 -12.62 -10.38 -20.65
CA ASN A 38 -12.29 -9.00 -20.30
C ASN A 38 -12.38 -8.71 -18.80
N PHE A 39 -12.91 -9.63 -17.98
CA PHE A 39 -13.07 -9.50 -16.53
C PHE A 39 -12.24 -10.54 -15.76
N THR A 40 -11.15 -11.03 -16.34
CA THR A 40 -10.23 -11.95 -15.66
C THR A 40 -9.78 -11.37 -14.32
N GLY A 41 -9.79 -12.22 -13.28
CA GLY A 41 -9.46 -11.84 -11.91
C GLY A 41 -10.63 -11.28 -11.09
N MET A 42 -11.80 -11.09 -11.70
CA MET A 42 -13.05 -10.85 -10.97
C MET A 42 -13.75 -12.19 -10.70
N GLU A 43 -14.15 -12.42 -9.46
CA GLU A 43 -14.87 -13.64 -9.06
C GLU A 43 -16.30 -13.28 -8.70
N VAL A 44 -17.26 -13.96 -9.31
CA VAL A 44 -18.68 -13.70 -9.08
C VAL A 44 -19.37 -15.02 -8.80
N SER A 45 -20.27 -14.99 -7.82
CA SER A 45 -21.07 -16.14 -7.45
C SER A 45 -22.49 -15.74 -7.12
N VAL A 46 -23.41 -16.68 -7.25
CA VAL A 46 -24.83 -16.47 -6.97
C VAL A 46 -25.37 -17.61 -6.13
N VAL A 47 -26.24 -17.29 -5.18
CA VAL A 47 -26.96 -18.28 -4.37
C VAL A 47 -28.45 -18.03 -4.46
N HIS A 48 -29.20 -19.10 -4.70
CA HIS A 48 -30.66 -19.08 -4.73
C HIS A 48 -31.20 -19.42 -3.34
N LEU A 49 -32.05 -18.55 -2.78
CA LEU A 49 -32.53 -18.65 -1.40
C LEU A 49 -34.03 -18.41 -1.30
N GLN A 50 -34.65 -19.03 -0.30
CA GLN A 50 -36.02 -18.72 0.09
C GLN A 50 -36.03 -17.59 1.12
N SER A 51 -36.84 -16.55 0.92
CA SER A 51 -36.89 -15.39 1.81
C SER A 51 -37.28 -15.74 3.24
N SER A 52 -38.17 -16.73 3.42
CA SER A 52 -38.56 -17.24 4.75
C SER A 52 -37.39 -17.88 5.48
N SER A 53 -36.53 -18.61 4.78
CA SER A 53 -35.32 -19.23 5.35
C SER A 53 -34.31 -18.17 5.77
N VAL A 54 -34.07 -17.16 4.92
CA VAL A 54 -33.17 -16.04 5.25
C VAL A 54 -33.70 -15.25 6.44
N TRP A 55 -35.02 -15.05 6.53
CA TRP A 55 -35.63 -14.39 7.68
C TRP A 55 -35.48 -15.22 8.97
N ALA A 56 -35.67 -16.54 8.90
CA ALA A 56 -35.63 -17.41 10.08
C ALA A 56 -34.20 -17.66 10.59
N GLN A 57 -33.27 -17.94 9.68
CA GLN A 57 -31.92 -18.46 10.01
C GLN A 57 -30.79 -17.53 9.59
N GLY A 58 -31.05 -16.55 8.73
CA GLY A 58 -29.99 -15.79 8.06
C GLY A 58 -29.36 -16.58 6.92
N ALA A 59 -28.16 -16.18 6.52
CA ALA A 59 -27.35 -16.92 5.55
C ALA A 59 -25.87 -16.72 5.86
N ASN A 60 -25.12 -17.81 5.94
CA ASN A 60 -23.66 -17.77 6.08
C ASN A 60 -23.01 -18.14 4.74
N LEU A 61 -22.42 -17.15 4.09
CA LEU A 61 -21.91 -17.21 2.73
C LEU A 61 -20.45 -16.76 2.74
N SER A 62 -19.66 -17.22 1.76
CA SER A 62 -18.19 -17.14 1.74
C SER A 62 -17.56 -15.94 2.46
N TYR A 63 -17.92 -14.71 2.06
CA TYR A 63 -17.41 -13.46 2.66
C TYR A 63 -18.45 -12.71 3.50
N PHE A 64 -19.70 -13.15 3.49
CA PHE A 64 -20.84 -12.39 4.00
C PHE A 64 -21.68 -13.25 4.94
N HIS A 65 -21.76 -12.82 6.19
CA HIS A 65 -22.67 -13.38 7.16
C HIS A 65 -23.90 -12.47 7.29
N VAL A 66 -24.99 -12.91 6.68
CA VAL A 66 -26.29 -12.23 6.68
C VAL A 66 -27.08 -12.67 7.92
N PRO A 67 -27.42 -11.76 8.84
CA PRO A 67 -28.15 -12.11 10.05
C PRO A 67 -29.62 -12.46 9.75
N PRO A 68 -30.29 -13.21 10.65
CA PRO A 68 -31.72 -13.45 10.55
C PRO A 68 -32.53 -12.15 10.70
N ARG A 69 -33.82 -12.24 10.39
CA ARG A 69 -34.83 -11.17 10.51
C ARG A 69 -34.67 -10.01 9.53
N ILE A 70 -33.97 -10.21 8.43
CA ILE A 70 -33.98 -9.28 7.29
C ILE A 70 -35.23 -9.56 6.45
N ILE A 71 -35.97 -8.51 6.12
CA ILE A 71 -37.15 -8.58 5.26
C ILE A 71 -36.84 -7.79 3.99
N PRO A 72 -36.72 -8.46 2.82
CA PRO A 72 -36.44 -7.78 1.56
C PRO A 72 -37.60 -6.86 1.14
N LYS A 73 -37.27 -5.77 0.46
CA LYS A 73 -38.25 -4.85 -0.13
C LYS A 73 -38.02 -4.75 -1.65
N PRO A 74 -39.01 -5.03 -2.50
CA PRO A 74 -40.33 -5.58 -2.18
C PRO A 74 -40.27 -6.99 -1.59
N ASN A 75 -41.35 -7.41 -0.91
CA ASN A 75 -41.47 -8.77 -0.38
C ASN A 75 -41.54 -9.77 -1.54
N VAL A 76 -40.69 -10.80 -1.47
CA VAL A 76 -40.62 -11.87 -2.48
C VAL A 76 -40.50 -13.22 -1.79
N THR A 77 -40.91 -14.30 -2.46
CA THR A 77 -40.77 -15.67 -1.93
C THR A 77 -39.35 -16.21 -2.12
N TRP A 78 -38.77 -15.93 -3.28
CA TRP A 78 -37.44 -16.37 -3.68
C TRP A 78 -36.56 -15.16 -3.97
N LEU A 79 -35.31 -15.24 -3.55
CA LEU A 79 -34.30 -14.23 -3.83
C LEU A 79 -32.99 -14.88 -4.23
N ASP A 80 -32.27 -14.20 -5.10
CA ASP A 80 -30.89 -14.50 -5.45
C ASP A 80 -30.00 -13.43 -4.82
N LEU A 81 -28.96 -13.88 -4.11
CA LEU A 81 -27.87 -12.99 -3.69
C LEU A 81 -26.70 -13.18 -4.65
N VAL A 82 -26.29 -12.11 -5.32
CA VAL A 82 -25.14 -12.07 -6.22
C VAL A 82 -23.98 -11.46 -5.45
N PHE A 83 -22.89 -12.21 -5.33
CA PHE A 83 -21.64 -11.80 -4.71
C PHE A 83 -20.60 -11.51 -5.77
N SER A 84 -19.83 -10.46 -5.55
CA SER A 84 -18.75 -10.05 -6.43
C SER A 84 -17.49 -9.77 -5.63
N ASN A 85 -16.37 -10.29 -6.09
CA ASN A 85 -15.03 -9.92 -5.67
C ASN A 85 -14.34 -9.31 -6.88
N LEU A 86 -14.10 -8.00 -6.84
CA LEU A 86 -13.54 -7.26 -7.98
C LEU A 86 -12.06 -7.54 -8.19
N GLY A 87 -11.34 -8.09 -7.21
CA GLY A 87 -9.92 -8.39 -7.34
C GLY A 87 -9.13 -7.16 -7.81
N ASN A 88 -8.36 -7.33 -8.88
CA ASN A 88 -7.54 -6.27 -9.50
C ASN A 88 -8.37 -5.12 -10.11
N TRP A 89 -9.68 -5.31 -10.30
CA TRP A 89 -10.58 -4.28 -10.84
C TRP A 89 -11.00 -3.25 -9.79
N SER A 90 -10.65 -3.46 -8.51
CA SER A 90 -11.06 -2.59 -7.41
C SER A 90 -10.73 -1.12 -7.66
N SER A 91 -9.46 -0.81 -7.98
CA SER A 91 -8.99 0.56 -8.25
C SER A 91 -9.48 1.13 -9.59
N TYR A 92 -9.95 0.28 -10.50
CA TYR A 92 -10.55 0.73 -11.77
C TYR A 92 -11.97 1.25 -11.55
N TYR A 93 -12.74 0.59 -10.69
CA TYR A 93 -14.13 0.97 -10.40
C TYR A 93 -14.26 2.02 -9.31
N TYR A 94 -13.39 2.00 -8.31
CA TYR A 94 -13.48 2.87 -7.15
C TYR A 94 -12.12 3.51 -6.85
N ASP A 95 -12.16 4.80 -6.57
CA ASP A 95 -11.01 5.58 -6.13
C ASP A 95 -11.29 6.19 -4.74
N MET A 96 -10.23 6.38 -3.95
CA MET A 96 -10.34 6.86 -2.57
C MET A 96 -9.20 7.82 -2.22
N PRO A 97 -9.43 9.14 -2.22
CA PRO A 97 -8.37 10.10 -1.94
C PRO A 97 -7.91 10.00 -0.48
N ASN A 98 -6.58 10.04 -0.27
CA ASN A 98 -5.91 9.91 1.03
C ASN A 98 -5.96 8.51 1.67
N TYR A 99 -6.46 7.51 0.97
CA TYR A 99 -6.46 6.13 1.44
C TYR A 99 -6.09 5.17 0.33
N THR A 100 -5.60 4.00 0.69
CA THR A 100 -5.32 2.90 -0.25
C THR A 100 -6.07 1.66 0.16
N PHE A 101 -6.54 0.91 -0.84
CA PHE A 101 -7.15 -0.39 -0.63
C PHE A 101 -6.10 -1.40 -0.20
N VAL A 102 -6.37 -2.12 0.90
CA VAL A 102 -5.54 -3.26 1.32
C VAL A 102 -6.19 -4.58 0.95
N THR A 103 -7.50 -4.55 0.70
CA THR A 103 -8.27 -5.71 0.25
C THR A 103 -8.90 -5.41 -1.09
N PRO A 104 -9.18 -6.43 -1.91
CA PRO A 104 -10.04 -6.24 -3.05
C PRO A 104 -11.44 -5.82 -2.57
N ILE A 105 -12.11 -5.03 -3.40
CA ILE A 105 -13.48 -4.62 -3.16
C ILE A 105 -14.39 -5.82 -3.38
N ILE A 106 -15.16 -6.16 -2.36
CA ILE A 106 -16.18 -7.20 -2.42
C ILE A 106 -17.56 -6.57 -2.23
N GLY A 107 -18.55 -7.11 -2.91
CA GLY A 107 -19.90 -6.57 -2.90
C GLY A 107 -20.93 -7.67 -2.94
N PHE A 108 -22.15 -7.31 -2.58
CA PHE A 108 -23.30 -8.15 -2.83
C PHE A 108 -24.54 -7.32 -3.12
N SER A 109 -25.41 -7.89 -3.96
CA SER A 109 -26.69 -7.32 -4.37
C SER A 109 -27.77 -8.39 -4.32
N ALA A 110 -28.97 -7.99 -3.88
CA ALA A 110 -30.11 -8.90 -3.74
C ALA A 110 -31.15 -8.67 -4.82
N TYR A 111 -31.68 -9.77 -5.37
CA TYR A 111 -32.68 -9.74 -6.43
C TYR A 111 -33.80 -10.73 -6.15
N GLY A 112 -35.05 -10.29 -6.28
CA GLY A 112 -36.22 -11.14 -6.14
C GLY A 112 -36.45 -11.89 -7.42
N VAL A 113 -36.74 -13.18 -7.31
CA VAL A 113 -36.94 -14.07 -8.45
C VAL A 113 -38.39 -14.49 -8.52
N SER A 114 -39.00 -14.32 -9.68
CA SER A 114 -40.33 -14.87 -9.98
C SER A 114 -40.30 -15.62 -11.30
N HIS A 115 -40.82 -16.84 -11.29
CA HIS A 115 -40.96 -17.65 -12.49
C HIS A 115 -42.35 -17.47 -13.06
N THR A 116 -42.42 -16.98 -14.29
CA THR A 116 -43.67 -16.90 -15.05
C THR A 116 -43.62 -17.93 -16.18
N LYS A 117 -44.73 -18.65 -16.37
CA LYS A 117 -44.88 -19.57 -17.49
C LYS A 117 -45.58 -18.82 -18.62
N GLY A 118 -44.87 -18.59 -19.71
CA GLY A 118 -45.43 -17.97 -20.91
C GLY A 118 -46.50 -18.84 -21.56
N LYS A 119 -47.35 -18.22 -22.39
CA LYS A 119 -48.42 -18.92 -23.13
C LYS A 119 -47.90 -20.04 -24.06
N ASN A 120 -46.64 -19.95 -24.48
CA ASN A 120 -45.91 -20.94 -25.27
C ASN A 120 -45.26 -22.05 -24.41
N GLY A 121 -45.51 -22.09 -23.10
CA GLY A 121 -44.90 -23.05 -22.18
C GLY A 121 -43.45 -22.74 -21.78
N ARG A 122 -42.86 -21.63 -22.26
CA ARG A 122 -41.51 -21.20 -21.90
C ARG A 122 -41.53 -20.58 -20.50
N PHE A 123 -40.65 -21.06 -19.62
CA PHE A 123 -40.44 -20.44 -18.32
C PHE A 123 -39.53 -19.23 -18.47
N THR A 124 -39.99 -18.08 -18.01
CA THR A 124 -39.23 -16.83 -17.92
C THR A 124 -39.04 -16.47 -16.46
N SER A 125 -37.78 -16.28 -16.06
CA SER A 125 -37.43 -15.80 -14.73
C SER A 125 -37.29 -14.29 -14.80
N THR A 126 -38.19 -13.57 -14.16
CA THR A 126 -38.07 -12.12 -13.96
C THR A 126 -37.37 -11.85 -12.64
N THR A 127 -36.48 -10.86 -12.65
CA THR A 127 -35.68 -10.48 -11.51
C THR A 127 -35.88 -9.02 -11.17
N THR A 128 -36.14 -8.72 -9.91
CA THR A 128 -36.36 -7.35 -9.42
C THR A 128 -35.30 -7.02 -8.39
N LYS A 129 -34.59 -5.89 -8.52
CA LYS A 129 -33.63 -5.47 -7.49
C LYS A 129 -34.36 -5.23 -6.17
N LEU A 130 -33.82 -5.82 -5.10
CA LEU A 130 -34.37 -5.73 -3.75
C LEU A 130 -33.54 -4.76 -2.93
N ASP A 131 -34.17 -4.09 -2.00
CA ASP A 131 -33.52 -3.45 -0.86
C ASP A 131 -33.58 -4.38 0.34
N LEU A 132 -32.47 -4.47 1.07
CA LEU A 132 -32.36 -5.22 2.32
C LEU A 132 -32.27 -4.25 3.50
N PRO A 133 -33.41 -3.72 3.98
CA PRO A 133 -33.42 -2.84 5.14
C PRO A 133 -32.96 -3.60 6.38
N ILE A 134 -31.91 -3.07 7.03
CA ILE A 134 -31.33 -3.67 8.23
C ILE A 134 -31.74 -2.84 9.43
N ILE A 135 -32.39 -3.49 10.42
CA ILE A 135 -32.97 -2.79 11.58
C ILE A 135 -32.20 -3.11 12.86
N LYS A 136 -31.85 -4.39 13.09
CA LYS A 136 -31.33 -4.85 14.39
C LYS A 136 -29.85 -5.20 14.37
N HIS A 137 -29.45 -6.10 13.47
CA HIS A 137 -28.09 -6.64 13.43
C HIS A 137 -27.44 -6.34 12.08
N PRO A 138 -26.19 -5.85 12.04
CA PRO A 138 -25.48 -5.59 10.81
C PRO A 138 -25.13 -6.89 10.08
N ILE A 139 -24.86 -6.78 8.78
CA ILE A 139 -24.21 -7.86 8.03
C ILE A 139 -22.73 -7.81 8.37
N MET A 140 -22.13 -8.99 8.63
CA MET A 140 -20.71 -9.09 8.88
C MET A 140 -20.00 -9.45 7.58
N VAL A 141 -19.12 -8.59 7.13
CA VAL A 141 -18.27 -8.83 5.95
C VAL A 141 -16.88 -9.23 6.43
N GLN A 142 -16.47 -10.45 6.10
CA GLN A 142 -15.21 -11.04 6.55
C GLN A 142 -14.20 -11.03 5.40
N PHE A 143 -13.06 -10.40 5.63
CA PHE A 143 -11.95 -10.35 4.68
C PHE A 143 -10.86 -11.33 5.13
N PRO A 144 -10.58 -12.40 4.37
CA PRO A 144 -9.45 -13.27 4.69
C PRO A 144 -8.13 -12.50 4.53
N SER A 145 -7.16 -12.80 5.38
CA SER A 145 -5.75 -12.37 5.25
C SER A 145 -5.39 -10.95 5.66
N VAL A 146 -6.19 -10.27 6.49
CA VAL A 146 -5.84 -8.91 6.96
C VAL A 146 -5.83 -8.87 8.47
N TRP A 147 -4.64 -8.67 9.06
CA TRP A 147 -4.50 -8.29 10.46
C TRP A 147 -3.91 -6.89 10.52
N LEU A 148 -4.77 -5.88 10.36
CA LEU A 148 -4.36 -4.48 10.34
C LEU A 148 -4.99 -3.74 11.51
N PRO A 149 -4.22 -3.35 12.54
CA PRO A 149 -4.78 -2.62 13.67
C PRO A 149 -5.33 -1.24 13.29
N GLN A 150 -4.90 -0.67 12.14
CA GLN A 150 -5.31 0.65 11.66
C GLN A 150 -6.21 0.62 10.41
N GLY A 151 -6.67 -0.55 9.99
CA GLY A 151 -7.58 -0.66 8.86
C GLY A 151 -8.92 0.02 9.15
N LYS A 152 -9.55 0.59 8.12
CA LYS A 152 -10.91 1.11 8.19
C LYS A 152 -11.78 0.42 7.16
N CYS A 153 -13.03 0.15 7.51
CA CYS A 153 -14.03 -0.33 6.59
C CYS A 153 -14.53 0.84 5.74
N VAL A 154 -14.59 0.66 4.43
CA VAL A 154 -15.26 1.58 3.53
C VAL A 154 -16.48 0.89 2.92
N LYS A 155 -17.59 1.61 2.84
CA LYS A 155 -18.78 1.24 2.08
C LYS A 155 -19.01 2.25 0.97
N PHE A 156 -19.27 1.74 -0.23
CA PHE A 156 -19.71 2.51 -1.38
C PHE A 156 -21.22 2.37 -1.54
N TYR A 157 -21.91 3.51 -1.61
CA TYR A 157 -23.35 3.55 -1.87
C TYR A 157 -23.62 3.81 -3.35
N SER A 158 -24.78 3.34 -3.81
CA SER A 158 -25.24 3.54 -5.19
C SER A 158 -25.45 5.01 -5.58
N ASN A 159 -25.46 5.94 -4.63
CA ASN A 159 -25.52 7.38 -4.88
C ASN A 159 -24.12 8.03 -5.01
N GLY A 160 -23.05 7.23 -5.05
CA GLY A 160 -21.66 7.70 -5.13
C GLY A 160 -21.10 8.21 -3.80
N ARG A 161 -21.87 8.17 -2.71
CA ARG A 161 -21.34 8.49 -1.38
C ARG A 161 -20.51 7.32 -0.85
N THR A 162 -19.50 7.65 -0.08
CA THR A 162 -18.66 6.70 0.64
C THR A 162 -18.76 6.95 2.13
N THR A 163 -18.79 5.88 2.92
CA THR A 163 -18.70 5.97 4.39
C THR A 163 -17.55 5.14 4.88
N ILE A 164 -16.77 5.73 5.77
CA ILE A 164 -15.63 5.08 6.41
C ILE A 164 -15.98 4.84 7.87
N THR A 165 -15.90 3.59 8.31
CA THR A 165 -16.13 3.19 9.69
C THR A 165 -14.92 2.42 10.21
N ASN A 166 -14.77 2.38 11.53
CA ASN A 166 -13.74 1.53 12.15
C ASN A 166 -14.14 0.06 11.99
N MET A 167 -13.14 -0.82 11.91
CA MET A 167 -13.37 -2.25 11.90
C MET A 167 -13.85 -2.72 13.28
N SER A 168 -14.77 -3.69 13.32
CA SER A 168 -15.24 -4.28 14.59
C SER A 168 -14.19 -5.25 15.16
N LEU A 169 -13.54 -6.00 14.25
CA LEU A 169 -12.39 -6.87 14.51
C LEU A 169 -11.37 -6.67 13.37
N SER A 170 -10.11 -7.06 13.55
CA SER A 170 -9.00 -6.75 12.61
C SER A 170 -9.17 -7.21 11.14
N HIS A 171 -10.24 -7.96 10.83
CA HIS A 171 -10.56 -8.53 9.52
C HIS A 171 -12.07 -8.46 9.17
N THR A 172 -12.91 -7.82 10.00
CA THR A 172 -14.37 -7.86 9.85
C THR A 172 -15.00 -6.46 9.85
N CYS A 173 -15.88 -6.23 8.87
CA CYS A 173 -16.66 -5.01 8.72
C CYS A 173 -18.13 -5.23 9.05
N GLU A 174 -18.67 -4.38 9.92
CA GLU A 174 -20.09 -4.27 10.19
C GLU A 174 -20.75 -3.35 9.17
N VAL A 175 -21.67 -3.87 8.37
CA VAL A 175 -22.27 -3.12 7.26
C VAL A 175 -23.79 -3.12 7.33
N TRP A 176 -24.36 -1.98 6.92
CA TRP A 176 -25.78 -1.72 6.93
C TRP A 176 -26.30 -1.64 5.50
N GLY A 177 -26.97 -2.70 5.03
CA GLY A 177 -27.52 -2.84 3.69
C GLY A 177 -26.51 -3.34 2.65
N GLN A 178 -26.99 -3.50 1.42
CA GLN A 178 -26.20 -3.96 0.27
C GLN A 178 -25.24 -2.88 -0.29
N GLY A 179 -24.33 -3.30 -1.17
CA GLY A 179 -23.34 -2.44 -1.84
C GLY A 179 -21.96 -3.08 -1.94
N TYR A 180 -20.94 -2.24 -2.08
CA TYR A 180 -19.54 -2.64 -2.19
C TYR A 180 -18.72 -2.19 -0.99
N PHE A 181 -17.78 -3.02 -0.57
CA PHE A 181 -17.06 -2.92 0.68
C PHE A 181 -15.58 -3.26 0.51
N ALA A 182 -14.72 -2.58 1.26
CA ALA A 182 -13.31 -2.91 1.35
C ALA A 182 -12.72 -2.45 2.69
N ILE A 183 -11.51 -2.92 2.98
CA ILE A 183 -10.62 -2.39 4.01
C ILE A 183 -9.59 -1.47 3.34
N VAL A 184 -9.46 -0.28 3.92
CA VAL A 184 -8.54 0.78 3.49
C VAL A 184 -7.63 1.22 4.63
N VAL A 185 -6.45 1.73 4.28
CA VAL A 185 -5.53 2.40 5.22
C VAL A 185 -5.28 3.83 4.77
N ARG A 186 -5.03 4.72 5.72
CA ARG A 186 -4.72 6.12 5.41
C ARG A 186 -3.33 6.20 4.79
N VAL A 187 -3.22 6.88 3.65
CA VAL A 187 -1.92 7.24 3.06
C VAL A 187 -1.36 8.43 3.85
N PRO A 188 -0.12 8.35 4.36
CA PRO A 188 0.50 9.49 5.01
C PRO A 188 0.64 10.64 3.99
N PRO A 189 0.28 11.88 4.36
CA PRO A 189 0.38 13.00 3.43
C PRO A 189 1.85 13.22 3.03
N SER A 190 2.11 13.19 1.71
CA SER A 190 3.46 13.34 1.14
C SER A 190 4.19 14.62 1.57
N HIS A 191 3.47 15.69 1.89
CA HIS A 191 4.05 16.97 2.31
C HIS A 191 4.83 16.87 3.63
N GLN A 192 4.37 16.01 4.55
CA GLN A 192 4.98 15.88 5.87
C GLN A 192 6.39 15.25 5.81
N VAL A 193 6.63 14.38 4.82
CA VAL A 193 7.95 13.76 4.61
C VAL A 193 8.93 14.78 4.02
N TRP A 194 8.46 15.66 3.13
CA TRP A 194 9.28 16.73 2.55
C TRP A 194 9.69 17.76 3.61
N GLU A 195 8.78 18.21 4.47
CA GLU A 195 9.11 19.16 5.54
C GLU A 195 10.19 18.63 6.49
N TRP A 196 10.11 17.36 6.89
CA TRP A 196 11.10 16.74 7.77
C TRP A 196 12.46 16.58 7.09
N TRP A 197 12.47 16.27 5.79
CA TRP A 197 13.70 16.22 5.00
C TRP A 197 14.34 17.61 4.84
N VAL A 198 13.54 18.67 4.64
CA VAL A 198 14.04 20.06 4.53
C VAL A 198 14.61 20.55 5.85
N VAL A 199 13.95 20.24 6.98
CA VAL A 199 14.46 20.58 8.32
C VAL A 199 15.76 19.81 8.63
N GLY A 200 15.83 18.53 8.24
CA GLY A 200 17.04 17.71 8.39
C GLY A 200 18.23 18.23 7.59
N PHE A 201 18.02 18.62 6.33
CA PHE A 201 19.06 19.22 5.50
C PHE A 201 19.49 20.60 5.98
N GLY A 202 18.55 21.44 6.44
CA GLY A 202 18.85 22.75 6.99
C GLY A 202 19.81 22.69 8.17
N ILE A 203 19.52 21.85 9.16
CA ILE A 203 20.35 21.70 10.37
C ILE A 203 21.66 20.97 10.06
N GLY A 204 21.62 19.94 9.23
CA GLY A 204 22.80 19.16 8.86
C GLY A 204 23.84 19.98 8.10
N SER A 205 23.40 20.87 7.20
CA SER A 205 24.31 21.70 6.41
C SER A 205 25.12 22.68 7.25
N LEU A 206 24.51 23.33 8.25
CA LEU A 206 25.20 24.26 9.13
C LEU A 206 26.22 23.55 10.02
N GLY A 207 25.84 22.38 10.56
CA GLY A 207 26.75 21.54 11.35
C GLY A 207 27.95 21.03 10.53
N PHE A 208 27.71 20.60 9.29
CA PHE A 208 28.76 20.12 8.38
C PHE A 208 29.72 21.23 7.99
N LEU A 209 29.21 22.44 7.72
CA LEU A 209 30.03 23.63 7.46
C LEU A 209 30.93 24.00 8.64
N LEU A 210 30.38 24.04 9.85
CA LEU A 210 31.16 24.34 11.06
C LEU A 210 32.21 23.26 11.36
N CYS A 211 31.86 21.99 11.19
CA CYS A 211 32.79 20.88 11.38
C CYS A 211 33.94 20.92 10.35
N GLY A 212 33.63 21.19 9.08
CA GLY A 212 34.63 21.38 8.03
C GLY A 212 35.60 22.53 8.33
N ILE A 213 35.09 23.67 8.83
CA ILE A 213 35.94 24.81 9.24
C ILE A 213 36.86 24.41 10.41
N LEU A 214 36.35 23.71 11.42
CA LEU A 214 37.15 23.25 12.56
C LEU A 214 38.25 22.28 12.13
N LEU A 215 37.95 21.32 11.25
CA LEU A 215 38.93 20.37 10.72
C LEU A 215 40.03 21.09 9.93
N CYS A 216 39.68 22.05 9.07
CA CYS A 216 40.66 22.88 8.35
C CYS A 216 41.55 23.71 9.29
N ARG A 217 41.01 24.20 10.42
CA ARG A 217 41.80 24.95 11.41
C ARG A 217 42.77 24.03 12.15
N LEU A 218 42.33 22.84 12.53
CA LEU A 218 43.16 21.85 13.19
C LEU A 218 44.28 21.33 12.27
N SER A 219 43.99 21.08 10.99
CA SER A 219 44.99 20.62 10.04
C SER A 219 46.07 21.66 9.82
N ARG A 220 45.70 22.93 9.61
CA ARG A 220 46.66 24.04 9.48
C ARG A 220 47.49 24.24 10.74
N PHE A 221 46.87 24.12 11.92
CA PHE A 221 47.59 24.22 13.19
C PHE A 221 48.63 23.10 13.36
N VAL A 222 48.29 21.87 12.96
CA VAL A 222 49.24 20.75 12.98
C VAL A 222 50.38 20.97 11.99
N GLU A 223 50.05 21.47 10.80
CA GLU A 223 51.03 21.78 9.75
C GLU A 223 52.02 22.86 10.21
N ASP A 224 51.53 23.98 10.77
CA ASP A 224 52.36 25.04 11.34
C ASP A 224 53.25 24.52 12.48
N ARG A 225 52.72 23.63 13.34
CA ARG A 225 53.53 23.00 14.40
C ARG A 225 54.59 22.05 13.86
N ASN A 226 54.33 21.36 12.75
CA ASN A 226 55.32 20.52 12.09
C ASN A 226 56.41 21.38 11.46
N ILE A 227 56.05 22.50 10.83
CA ILE A 227 57.01 23.47 10.28
C ILE A 227 57.92 24.01 11.39
N GLN A 228 57.37 24.43 12.54
CA GLN A 228 58.17 24.89 13.69
C GLN A 228 59.09 23.81 14.29
N LYS A 229 58.68 22.54 14.25
CA LYS A 229 59.55 21.42 14.66
C LYS A 229 60.70 21.24 13.69
N MET A 230 60.44 21.41 12.38
CA MET A 230 61.46 21.32 11.34
C MET A 230 62.46 22.49 11.42
N GLU A 231 62.00 23.71 11.71
CA GLU A 231 62.87 24.88 11.93
C GLU A 231 63.82 24.67 13.12
N ARG A 232 63.33 24.13 14.24
CA ARG A 232 64.17 23.82 15.42
C ARG A 232 65.20 22.72 15.18
N GLN A 233 64.93 21.78 14.27
CA GLN A 233 65.93 20.77 13.89
C GLN A 233 66.98 21.36 12.94
N SER A 234 66.60 22.33 12.11
CA SER A 234 67.54 23.09 11.28
C SER A 234 68.50 23.92 12.14
N GLU A 235 68.01 24.68 13.11
CA GLU A 235 68.88 25.47 14.02
C GLU A 235 69.85 24.59 14.83
N LYS A 236 69.45 23.37 15.18
CA LYS A 236 70.32 22.42 15.89
C LYS A 236 71.38 21.77 15.01
N ASN A 237 71.12 21.65 13.70
CA ASN A 237 72.06 21.11 12.73
C ASN A 237 72.95 22.19 12.09
N GLU A 238 72.59 23.48 12.24
CA GLU A 238 73.41 24.62 11.78
C GLU A 238 74.38 25.17 12.84
N VAL A 239 74.32 24.70 14.09
CA VAL A 239 75.48 24.83 14.98
C VAL A 239 76.51 23.82 14.50
N LEU A 240 77.30 24.22 13.50
CA LEU A 240 78.50 23.54 13.03
C LEU A 240 79.22 22.93 14.23
N ASP A 241 79.38 21.61 14.22
CA ASP A 241 80.07 20.91 15.30
C ASP A 241 81.46 21.54 15.45
N THR A 242 81.73 22.12 16.62
CA THR A 242 82.92 22.93 16.86
C THR A 242 83.93 22.06 17.57
N THR A 243 84.94 21.59 16.84
CA THR A 243 86.03 20.81 17.43
C THR A 243 87.14 21.75 17.88
N TYR A 244 87.69 21.52 19.08
CA TYR A 244 88.83 22.28 19.59
C TYR A 244 90.11 21.81 18.91
N VAL A 245 90.86 22.73 18.31
CA VAL A 245 92.21 22.46 17.79
C VAL A 245 93.18 23.33 18.59
N GLY A 246 93.84 22.73 19.58
CA GLY A 246 94.68 23.48 20.52
C GLY A 246 93.86 24.40 21.43
N THR A 247 94.25 25.67 21.55
CA THR A 247 93.61 26.66 22.45
C THR A 247 92.51 27.50 21.80
N SER A 248 92.18 27.29 20.53
CA SER A 248 91.16 28.06 19.81
C SER A 248 90.05 27.18 19.25
N ARG A 249 88.83 27.72 19.21
CA ARG A 249 87.61 27.01 18.82
C ARG A 249 87.21 27.43 17.40
N MET A 250 87.03 26.46 16.49
CA MET A 250 86.68 26.72 15.09
C MET A 250 85.56 25.79 14.59
N PRO A 251 84.70 26.24 13.65
CA PRO A 251 83.65 25.42 13.07
C PRO A 251 84.20 24.41 12.05
N CYS A 252 83.79 23.14 12.13
CA CYS A 252 84.16 22.11 11.17
C CYS A 252 82.95 21.70 10.32
N ALA A 253 83.10 21.76 8.99
CA ALA A 253 82.14 21.19 8.04
C ALA A 253 82.60 19.78 7.67
N CYS A 254 81.78 18.75 7.96
CA CYS A 254 82.05 17.39 7.52
C CYS A 254 81.80 17.30 6.00
N GLY A 255 82.87 17.37 5.21
CA GLY A 255 82.79 17.31 3.75
C GLY A 255 82.33 15.94 3.27
N ILE A 256 81.09 15.84 2.78
CA ILE A 256 80.61 14.65 2.08
C ILE A 256 81.16 14.71 0.65
N ARG A 257 82.17 13.89 0.34
CA ARG A 257 82.63 13.67 -1.04
C ARG A 257 81.61 12.81 -1.78
N THR A 258 80.90 13.36 -2.75
CA THR A 258 80.18 12.57 -3.74
C THR A 258 81.16 12.11 -4.83
N GLN A 259 81.15 10.81 -5.16
CA GLN A 259 81.89 10.27 -6.29
C GLN A 259 81.13 10.58 -7.59
N PRO A 260 81.79 11.09 -8.64
CA PRO A 260 81.15 11.27 -9.94
C PRO A 260 80.94 9.90 -10.61
N VAL A 261 79.71 9.65 -11.06
CA VAL A 261 79.37 8.53 -11.95
C VAL A 261 79.60 9.00 -13.39
N LEU A 262 80.46 8.28 -14.13
CA LEU A 262 80.76 8.51 -15.54
C LEU A 262 79.61 7.97 -16.40
N GLU A 263 78.96 8.81 -17.19
CA GLU A 263 78.07 8.36 -18.29
C GLU A 263 78.93 8.03 -19.51
N ASN A 264 78.77 6.80 -20.03
CA ASN A 264 79.55 6.27 -21.13
C ASN A 264 78.61 6.06 -22.33
N ASP A 265 78.54 7.05 -23.23
CA ASP A 265 77.87 6.91 -24.51
C ASP A 265 78.92 6.62 -25.59
N TYR A 266 78.85 5.41 -26.17
CA TYR A 266 79.61 5.05 -27.36
C TYR A 266 78.75 4.22 -28.31
N PHE A 267 78.90 4.54 -29.60
CA PHE A 267 78.51 3.87 -30.85
C PHE A 267 77.20 4.31 -31.53
N PRO A 268 77.16 4.30 -32.87
CA PRO A 268 78.20 4.62 -33.88
C PRO A 268 77.81 5.80 -34.80
#